data_AF-A0A524HLB6-F1
#
_entry.id   AF-A0A524HLB6-F1
#
_cell.length_a   1.000
_cell.length_b   1.000
_cell.length_c   1.000
_cell.angle_alpha   90.00
_cell.angle_beta   90.00
_cell.angle_gamma   90.00
#
_symmetry.space_group_name_H-M   'P 1'
#
loop_
_entity.id
_entity.type
_entity.pdbx_description
1 polymer ?
#
loop_
_entity_poly.entity_id
_entity_poly.type
_entity_poly.pdbx_seq_one_letter_code
_entity_poly.pdbx_strand_id
1 'polypeptide(L)'
;MKKIMSKPVLAVGPFHPLQEEMEFYQLTSDGEIVTDIDVRLSYNHRGMERIAETLQFDQIPFLVSRICGICSASHPLAYIQAVEELAGIKPPERALYVRTIINEL
;
A
#
# COMPACT_ATOMS: atom_id res chain seq x y z
N MET A 1 -10.64 -16.09 43.68
CA MET A 1 -9.76 -15.90 42.50
C MET A 1 -10.64 -15.78 41.26
N LYS A 2 -10.80 -14.59 40.68
CA LYS A 2 -11.54 -14.43 39.41
C LYS A 2 -10.72 -15.10 38.31
N LYS A 3 -11.25 -16.17 37.71
CA LYS A 3 -10.72 -16.76 36.49
C LYS A 3 -10.70 -15.63 35.45
N ILE A 4 -9.52 -15.16 35.05
CA ILE A 4 -9.41 -14.28 33.89
C ILE A 4 -9.78 -15.17 32.70
N MET A 5 -11.04 -15.11 32.29
CA MET A 5 -11.48 -15.79 31.08
C MET A 5 -10.74 -15.13 29.92
N SER A 6 -9.86 -15.90 29.26
CA SER A 6 -9.26 -15.48 28.00
C SER A 6 -10.40 -15.25 27.01
N LYS A 7 -10.58 -14.00 26.59
CA LYS A 7 -11.56 -13.65 25.55
C LYS A 7 -11.25 -14.49 24.29
N PRO A 8 -12.27 -14.98 23.56
CA PRO A 8 -12.04 -15.75 22.35
C PRO A 8 -11.23 -14.94 21.33
N VAL A 9 -10.29 -15.62 20.69
CA VAL A 9 -9.40 -15.05 19.69
C VAL A 9 -9.71 -15.70 18.34
N LEU A 10 -10.04 -14.89 17.35
CA LEU A 10 -10.30 -15.30 15.97
C LEU A 10 -9.13 -14.86 15.08
N ALA A 11 -8.54 -15.81 14.36
CA ALA A 11 -7.52 -15.52 13.36
C ALA A 11 -8.16 -15.38 11.97
N VAL A 12 -7.89 -14.27 11.30
CA VAL A 12 -8.28 -14.02 9.91
C VAL A 12 -7.00 -13.80 9.10
N GLY A 13 -6.80 -14.63 8.08
CA GLY A 13 -5.62 -14.59 7.21
C GLY A 13 -4.46 -15.51 7.64
N PRO A 14 -3.29 -15.41 6.99
CA PRO A 14 -3.02 -14.54 5.83
C PRO A 14 -3.65 -15.06 4.53
N PHE A 15 -4.19 -16.29 4.56
CA PHE A 15 -4.92 -16.90 3.45
C PHE A 15 -6.39 -17.03 3.82
N HIS A 16 -7.18 -15.99 3.52
CA HIS A 16 -8.63 -16.01 3.71
C HIS A 16 -9.33 -15.69 2.38
N PRO A 17 -10.41 -16.40 1.98
CA PRO A 17 -11.06 -16.18 0.68
C PRO A 17 -11.62 -14.78 0.43
N LEU A 18 -11.84 -13.99 1.50
CA LEU A 18 -12.30 -12.60 1.42
C LEU A 18 -11.16 -11.57 1.39
N GLN A 19 -9.90 -12.00 1.48
CA GLN A 19 -8.73 -11.13 1.44
C GLN A 19 -8.08 -11.19 0.07
N GLU A 20 -7.95 -10.03 -0.58
CA GLU A 20 -7.23 -9.88 -1.86
C GLU A 20 -5.71 -9.84 -1.64
N GLU A 21 -5.26 -9.37 -0.47
CA GLU A 21 -3.85 -9.26 -0.08
C GLU A 21 -3.54 -10.08 1.18
N MET A 22 -2.25 -10.40 1.36
CA MET A 22 -1.80 -11.18 2.52
C MET A 22 -1.71 -10.30 3.76
N GLU A 23 -2.68 -10.45 4.65
CA GLU A 23 -2.77 -9.71 5.90
C GLU A 23 -3.24 -10.64 7.01
N PHE A 24 -2.64 -10.56 8.20
CA PHE A 24 -3.05 -11.38 9.33
C PHE A 24 -3.63 -10.51 10.44
N TYR A 25 -4.84 -10.87 10.85
CA TYR A 25 -5.59 -10.20 11.90
C TYR A 25 -5.93 -11.21 13.01
N GLN A 26 -5.50 -10.91 14.23
CA GLN A 26 -5.85 -11.66 15.42
C GLN A 26 -6.85 -10.84 16.23
N LEU A 27 -8.13 -11.14 16.04
CA LEU A 27 -9.26 -10.42 16.64
C LEU A 27 -9.58 -10.99 18.02
N THR A 28 -9.76 -10.13 19.01
CA THR A 28 -10.31 -10.52 20.32
C THR A 28 -11.76 -10.05 20.40
N SER A 29 -12.71 -10.99 20.51
CA SER A 29 -14.15 -10.65 20.52
C SER A 29 -14.84 -10.92 21.87
N ASP A 30 -15.90 -10.17 22.12
CA ASP A 30 -16.91 -10.46 23.13
C ASP A 30 -18.25 -10.69 22.40
N GLY A 31 -18.57 -11.97 22.17
CA GLY A 31 -19.64 -12.35 21.25
C GLY A 31 -19.34 -11.89 19.82
N GLU A 32 -20.22 -11.05 19.26
CA GLU A 32 -20.12 -10.49 17.91
C GLU A 32 -19.34 -9.15 17.87
N ILE A 33 -18.95 -8.61 19.03
CA ILE A 33 -18.24 -7.33 19.11
C ILE A 33 -16.74 -7.59 19.15
N VAL A 34 -16.00 -7.05 18.17
CA VAL A 34 -14.54 -7.01 18.22
C VAL A 34 -14.12 -5.98 19.27
N THR A 35 -13.34 -6.40 20.27
CA THR A 35 -12.88 -5.55 21.38
C THR A 35 -11.40 -5.19 21.29
N ASP A 36 -10.60 -5.97 20.56
CA ASP A 36 -9.18 -5.70 20.33
C ASP A 36 -8.69 -6.42 19.07
N ILE A 37 -7.55 -5.99 18.52
CA ILE A 37 -6.94 -6.56 17.31
C ILE A 37 -5.41 -6.47 17.34
N ASP A 38 -4.72 -7.59 17.09
CA ASP A 38 -3.29 -7.62 16.73
C ASP A 38 -3.16 -7.83 15.21
N VAL A 39 -2.44 -6.93 14.55
CA VAL A 39 -2.34 -6.84 13.08
C VAL A 39 -0.92 -7.13 12.63
N ARG A 40 -0.75 -7.98 11.61
CA ARG A 40 0.54 -8.28 10.97
C ARG A 40 0.41 -8.14 9.44
N LEU A 41 1.11 -7.17 8.84
CA LEU A 41 0.93 -6.78 7.42
C LEU A 41 2.14 -7.07 6.52
N SER A 42 3.33 -7.31 7.07
CA SER A 42 4.60 -7.28 6.30
C SER A 42 4.81 -8.45 5.33
N TYR A 43 3.78 -9.21 4.98
CA TYR A 43 3.85 -10.33 4.03
C TYR A 43 4.23 -9.88 2.61
N ASN A 44 3.86 -8.65 2.22
CA ASN A 44 4.17 -8.05 0.91
C ASN A 44 5.43 -7.15 0.93
N HIS A 45 6.27 -7.24 1.96
CA HIS A 45 7.49 -6.44 2.02
C HIS A 45 8.52 -6.88 0.97
N ARG A 46 8.77 -6.02 -0.02
CA ARG A 46 9.66 -6.29 -1.17
C ARG A 46 10.90 -5.38 -1.22
N GLY A 47 11.13 -4.54 -0.21
CA GLY A 47 12.29 -3.65 -0.17
C GLY A 47 12.31 -2.57 -1.27
N MET A 48 11.15 -2.07 -1.69
CA MET A 48 11.01 -1.14 -2.84
C MET A 48 11.91 0.10 -2.71
N GLU A 49 11.95 0.73 -1.53
CA GLU A 49 12.78 1.91 -1.26
C GLU A 49 14.28 1.58 -1.41
N ARG A 50 14.71 0.43 -0.88
CA ARG A 50 16.10 -0.01 -0.98
C ARG A 50 16.52 -0.29 -2.43
N ILE A 51 15.61 -0.84 -3.23
CA ILE A 51 15.84 -1.04 -4.66
C ILE A 51 15.93 0.31 -5.38
N ALA A 52 15.06 1.27 -5.04
CA ALA A 52 15.07 2.60 -5.64
C ALA A 52 16.41 3.32 -5.47
N GLU A 53 17.10 3.17 -4.33
CA GLU A 53 18.44 3.71 -4.09
C GLU A 53 19.50 3.21 -5.09
N THR A 54 19.26 2.08 -5.74
CA THR A 54 20.20 1.47 -6.71
C THR A 54 19.88 1.83 -8.17
N LEU A 55 18.78 2.55 -8.41
CA LEU A 55 18.26 2.86 -9.75
C LEU A 55 18.47 4.32 -10.11
N GLN A 56 18.51 4.58 -11.42
CA GLN A 56 18.47 5.95 -11.96
C GLN A 56 17.04 6.50 -11.95
N PHE A 57 16.92 7.84 -11.99
CA PHE A 57 15.63 8.53 -11.85
C PHE A 57 14.57 8.10 -12.87
N ASP A 58 14.98 7.74 -14.09
CA ASP A 58 14.13 7.28 -15.19
C ASP A 58 13.69 5.80 -15.06
N GLN A 59 14.38 5.02 -14.23
CA GLN A 59 14.07 3.62 -13.97
C GLN A 59 13.04 3.45 -12.84
N ILE A 60 13.03 4.37 -11.87
CA ILE A 60 12.16 4.31 -10.69
C ILE A 60 10.65 4.34 -11.04
N PRO A 61 10.14 5.07 -12.06
CA PRO A 61 8.73 5.01 -12.46
C PRO A 61 8.24 3.58 -12.73
N PHE A 62 9.10 2.70 -13.27
CA PHE A 62 8.77 1.29 -13.53
C PHE A 62 8.80 0.42 -12.27
N LEU A 63 9.53 0.85 -11.25
CA LEU A 63 9.53 0.20 -9.94
C LEU A 63 8.27 0.59 -9.15
N VAL A 64 7.99 1.90 -9.03
CA VAL A 64 6.88 2.40 -8.18
C VAL A 64 5.50 2.05 -8.75
N SER A 65 5.37 1.85 -10.06
CA SER A 65 4.13 1.34 -10.67
C SER A 65 3.75 -0.08 -10.24
N ARG A 66 4.67 -0.80 -9.58
CA ARG A 66 4.44 -2.14 -9.02
C ARG A 66 4.22 -2.18 -7.51
N ILE A 67 4.12 -1.01 -6.85
CA ILE A 67 3.79 -0.94 -5.42
C ILE A 67 2.40 -1.54 -5.19
N CYS A 68 1.41 -1.08 -5.95
CA CYS A 68 0.03 -1.54 -5.91
C CYS A 68 -0.47 -1.86 -7.33
N GLY A 69 -1.17 -2.97 -7.51
CA GLY A 69 -1.66 -3.41 -8.82
C GLY A 69 -2.78 -2.53 -9.41
N ILE A 70 -3.60 -1.92 -8.55
CA ILE A 70 -4.74 -1.09 -8.98
C ILE A 70 -4.39 0.40 -9.10
N CYS A 71 -3.33 0.87 -8.43
CA CYS A 71 -2.88 2.27 -8.46
C CYS A 71 -1.66 2.50 -9.37
N SER A 72 -1.56 1.73 -10.46
CA SER A 72 -0.37 1.69 -11.32
C SER A 72 -0.08 3.01 -12.05
N ALA A 73 -1.08 3.88 -12.23
CA ALA A 73 -0.92 5.22 -12.80
C ALA A 73 -0.56 6.30 -11.75
N SER A 74 -1.11 6.18 -10.54
CA SER A 74 -0.98 7.20 -9.50
C SER A 74 0.40 7.17 -8.82
N HIS A 75 0.96 5.99 -8.58
CA HIS A 75 2.32 5.86 -8.02
C HIS A 75 3.42 6.53 -8.87
N PRO A 76 3.54 6.24 -10.19
CA PRO A 76 4.53 6.91 -11.02
C PRO A 76 4.24 8.40 -11.20
N LEU A 77 2.96 8.83 -11.22
CA LEU A 77 2.64 10.26 -11.27
C LEU A 77 3.16 10.99 -10.03
N ALA A 78 2.89 10.46 -8.82
CA ALA A 78 3.36 11.05 -7.57
C ALA A 78 4.90 11.15 -7.53
N TYR A 79 5.60 10.10 -7.98
CA TYR A 79 7.06 10.11 -8.08
C TYR A 79 7.55 11.17 -9.09
N ILE A 80 6.97 11.24 -10.28
CA ILE A 80 7.37 12.21 -11.32
C ILE A 80 7.15 13.64 -10.83
N GLN A 81 6.04 13.92 -10.17
CA GLN A 81 5.77 15.25 -9.60
C GLN A 81 6.82 15.65 -8.56
N ALA A 82 7.23 14.73 -7.68
CA ALA A 82 8.28 14.99 -6.70
C ALA A 82 9.64 15.28 -7.38
N VAL A 83 9.99 14.54 -8.44
CA VAL A 83 11.23 14.78 -9.21
C VAL A 83 11.16 16.12 -9.96
N GLU A 84 10.02 16.44 -10.57
CA GLU A 84 9.81 17.71 -11.28
C GLU A 84 9.93 18.92 -10.34
N GLU A 85 9.34 18.83 -9.14
CA GLU A 85 9.44 19.86 -8.11
C GLU A 85 10.90 20.06 -7.67
N LEU A 86 11.61 18.96 -7.39
CA LEU A 86 13.03 19.00 -7.00
C LEU A 86 13.92 19.59 -8.11
N ALA A 87 13.60 19.33 -9.37
CA ALA A 87 14.34 19.85 -10.53
C ALA A 87 13.89 21.24 -10.99
N GLY A 88 12.81 21.80 -10.44
CA GLY A 88 12.22 23.07 -10.89
C GLY A 88 11.61 23.00 -12.30
N ILE A 89 11.20 21.82 -12.75
CA ILE A 89 10.65 21.57 -14.08
C ILE A 89 9.14 21.81 -14.07
N LYS A 90 8.65 22.61 -15.03
CA LYS A 90 7.21 22.79 -15.26
C LYS A 90 6.78 21.97 -16.48
N PRO A 91 5.91 20.95 -16.31
CA PRO A 91 5.40 20.20 -17.45
C PRO A 91 4.52 21.08 -18.36
N PRO A 92 4.47 20.81 -19.67
CA PRO A 92 3.59 21.54 -20.58
C PRO A 92 2.12 21.27 -20.25
N GLU A 93 1.25 22.23 -20.55
CA GLU A 93 -0.19 22.17 -20.25
C GLU A 93 -0.85 20.88 -20.77
N ARG A 94 -0.53 20.46 -21.99
CA ARG A 94 -1.02 19.20 -22.56
C ARG A 94 -0.65 17.97 -21.70
N ALA A 95 0.53 17.95 -21.08
CA ALA A 95 0.93 16.84 -20.22
C ALA A 95 0.09 16.81 -18.93
N LEU A 96 -0.27 17.97 -18.37
CA LEU A 96 -1.17 18.05 -17.23
C LEU A 96 -2.54 17.46 -17.57
N TYR A 97 -3.13 17.84 -18.70
CA TYR A 97 -4.40 17.26 -19.16
C TYR A 97 -4.35 15.74 -19.31
N VAL A 98 -3.30 15.21 -19.95
CA VAL A 98 -3.15 13.76 -20.12
C VAL A 98 -3.01 13.05 -18.77
N ARG A 99 -2.23 13.61 -17.84
CA ARG A 99 -2.06 13.06 -16.48
C ARG A 99 -3.40 13.00 -15.74
N THR A 100 -4.19 14.07 -15.80
CA THR A 100 -5.51 14.13 -15.17
C THR A 100 -6.46 13.12 -15.79
N ILE A 101 -6.57 13.07 -17.12
CA ILE A 101 -7.46 12.12 -17.79
C ILE A 101 -7.11 10.69 -17.38
N ILE A 102 -5.85 10.29 -17.46
CA ILE A 102 -5.43 8.91 -17.15
C ILE A 102 -5.66 8.54 -15.68
N ASN A 103 -5.58 9.49 -14.74
CA ASN A 103 -5.79 9.18 -13.31
C ASN A 103 -7.26 9.17 -12.87
N GLU A 104 -8.16 9.67 -13.72
CA GLU A 104 -9.61 9.71 -13.43
C GLU A 104 -10.43 8.75 -14.31
N LEU A 105 -9.76 7.90 -15.11
CA LEU A 105 -10.38 6.81 -15.88
C LEU A 105 -10.67 5.58 -15.00
#